data_AF-A0A2N5ANB1-F1
#
_entry.id   AF-A0A2N5ANB1-F1
#
_cell.length_a   1.000
_cell.length_b   1.000
_cell.length_c   1.000
_cell.angle_alpha   90.00
_cell.angle_beta   90.00
_cell.angle_gamma   90.00
#
_symmetry.space_group_name_H-M   'P 1'
#
loop_
_entity.id
_entity.type
_entity.pdbx_description
1 polymer ?
#
loop_
_entity_poly.entity_id
_entity_poly.type
_entity_poly.pdbx_seq_one_letter_code
_entity_poly.pdbx_strand_id
1 'polypeptide(L)'
;GYSRPQCIETPDGLIIAERDIQRSTPATRLRFPQQSPSLKTRWCSSALKIDVGRRALTNQRRFDGKKVLFITGERRAESSNRFNYLQLEPHTSSCKKRQVDAWRPVLEWSEEQVWEILAKHRVTAPVPYRLGWGRSSCLTCIYNSARIWATIKHYFPERIHAMANYENRFGVTISRKRINVLDLSQNISPINITDEEALLQAVNPVYTLPVINMSKEWVLPGGAYNREKCGSD
;
A
#
# COMPACT_ATOMS: atom_id res chain seq x y z
N GLY A 1 -7.96 -8.21 -20.82
CA GLY A 1 -6.61 -8.29 -21.41
C GLY A 1 -5.69 -9.10 -20.51
N TYR A 2 -4.49 -9.46 -20.98
CA TYR A 2 -3.52 -10.17 -20.14
C TYR A 2 -3.01 -9.30 -18.98
N SER A 3 -2.57 -9.94 -17.90
CA SER A 3 -1.86 -9.24 -16.82
C SER A 3 -0.56 -8.64 -17.36
N ARG A 4 -0.16 -7.49 -16.79
CA ARG A 4 1.09 -6.83 -17.14
C ARG A 4 2.30 -7.68 -16.69
N PRO A 5 3.48 -7.51 -17.34
CA PRO A 5 4.72 -8.12 -16.88
C PRO A 5 5.08 -7.63 -15.47
N GLN A 6 5.87 -8.42 -14.77
CA GLN A 6 6.44 -8.02 -13.48
C GLN A 6 7.86 -7.50 -13.72
N CYS A 7 8.12 -6.27 -13.26
CA CYS A 7 9.42 -5.64 -13.38
C CYS A 7 10.13 -5.69 -12.02
N ILE A 8 11.39 -6.10 -12.01
CA ILE A 8 12.19 -6.30 -10.80
C ILE A 8 13.50 -5.54 -10.99
N GLU A 9 13.68 -4.49 -10.22
CA GLU A 9 14.95 -3.76 -10.19
C GLU A 9 16.00 -4.56 -9.41
N THR A 10 17.20 -4.62 -9.97
CA THR A 10 18.35 -5.33 -9.41
C THR A 10 19.60 -4.46 -9.52
N PRO A 11 20.69 -4.77 -8.80
CA PRO A 11 21.96 -4.06 -8.97
C PRO A 11 22.51 -4.08 -10.40
N ASP A 12 22.18 -5.12 -11.17
CA ASP A 12 22.64 -5.31 -12.56
C ASP A 12 21.64 -4.75 -13.60
N GLY A 13 20.58 -4.07 -13.15
CA GLY A 13 19.54 -3.49 -13.99
C GLY A 13 18.16 -4.12 -13.82
N LEU A 14 17.26 -3.80 -14.75
CA LEU A 14 15.85 -4.20 -14.69
C LEU A 14 15.62 -5.59 -15.29
N ILE A 15 15.11 -6.52 -14.50
CA ILE A 15 14.59 -7.80 -14.98
C ILE A 15 13.11 -7.63 -15.29
N ILE A 16 12.71 -7.95 -16.53
CA ILE A 16 11.30 -7.98 -16.95
C ILE A 16 10.87 -9.44 -17.05
N ALA A 17 10.03 -9.88 -16.12
CA ALA A 17 9.40 -11.19 -16.16
C ALA A 17 8.12 -11.09 -17.01
N GLU A 18 8.27 -11.36 -18.31
CA GLU A 18 7.17 -11.34 -19.27
C GLU A 18 6.08 -12.35 -18.93
N ARG A 19 4.85 -12.00 -19.31
CA ARG A 19 3.72 -12.91 -19.11
C ARG A 19 3.71 -13.96 -20.22
N ASP A 20 3.82 -15.23 -19.83
CA ASP A 20 3.61 -16.36 -20.74
C ASP A 20 2.14 -16.39 -21.20
N ILE A 21 1.88 -15.87 -22.41
CA ILE A 21 0.53 -15.81 -22.99
C ILE A 21 0.01 -17.17 -23.43
N GLN A 22 0.88 -18.18 -23.64
CA GLN A 22 0.45 -19.53 -24.01
C GLN A 22 -0.18 -20.26 -22.82
N ARG A 23 0.34 -19.99 -21.61
CA ARG A 23 -0.17 -20.54 -20.34
C ARG A 23 -1.13 -19.62 -19.61
N SER A 24 -1.57 -18.54 -20.25
CA SER A 24 -2.44 -17.53 -19.64
C SER A 24 -3.71 -17.33 -20.42
N THR A 25 -4.77 -17.00 -19.70
CA THR A 25 -6.01 -16.51 -20.29
C THR A 25 -6.12 -15.00 -20.07
N PRO A 26 -6.66 -14.24 -21.05
CA PRO A 26 -6.97 -12.84 -20.84
C PRO A 26 -7.94 -12.67 -19.66
N ALA A 27 -7.66 -11.71 -18.78
CA ALA A 27 -8.61 -11.35 -17.73
C ALA A 27 -9.85 -10.70 -18.36
N THR A 28 -11.00 -11.31 -18.12
CA THR A 28 -12.34 -10.83 -18.50
C THR A 28 -13.17 -10.38 -17.30
N ARG A 29 -12.69 -10.66 -16.08
CA ARG A 29 -13.40 -10.40 -14.84
C ARG A 29 -13.30 -8.91 -14.50
N LEU A 30 -14.20 -8.12 -15.08
CA LEU A 30 -14.43 -6.70 -14.82
C LEU A 30 -14.95 -6.49 -13.39
N ARG A 31 -14.09 -6.67 -12.38
CA ARG A 31 -14.43 -6.57 -10.96
C ARG A 31 -13.32 -5.90 -10.17
N PHE A 32 -13.71 -5.23 -9.10
CA PHE A 32 -12.79 -4.68 -8.11
C PHE A 32 -12.30 -5.75 -7.12
N PRO A 33 -11.12 -5.56 -6.49
CA PRO A 33 -10.83 -6.24 -5.25
C PRO A 33 -11.82 -5.77 -4.18
N GLN A 34 -12.06 -6.59 -3.16
CA GLN A 34 -13.09 -6.27 -2.17
C GLN A 34 -12.56 -6.40 -0.74
N GLN A 35 -13.11 -5.59 0.18
CA GLN A 35 -12.62 -5.40 1.55
C GLN A 35 -12.69 -6.71 2.36
N SER A 36 -11.66 -7.54 2.39
CA SER A 36 -11.73 -8.84 3.05
C SER A 36 -10.40 -9.18 3.72
N PRO A 37 -10.41 -9.95 4.83
CA PRO A 37 -9.18 -10.57 5.32
C PRO A 37 -8.62 -11.57 4.30
N SER A 38 -9.47 -12.18 3.47
CA SER A 38 -9.04 -13.12 2.44
C SER A 38 -8.27 -12.42 1.32
N LEU A 39 -7.01 -12.82 1.15
CA LEU A 39 -6.13 -12.36 0.07
C LEU A 39 -6.58 -12.81 -1.32
N LYS A 40 -7.46 -13.81 -1.43
CA LYS A 40 -8.09 -14.20 -2.70
C LYS A 40 -9.11 -13.15 -3.16
N THR A 41 -9.88 -12.61 -2.21
CA THR A 41 -10.88 -11.56 -2.45
C THR A 41 -10.21 -10.19 -2.57
N ARG A 42 -9.21 -9.92 -1.73
CA ARG A 42 -8.35 -8.75 -1.79
C ARG A 42 -7.12 -9.03 -2.66
N TRP A 43 -7.38 -9.34 -3.92
CA TRP A 43 -6.33 -9.74 -4.86
C TRP A 43 -5.32 -8.63 -5.17
N CYS A 44 -5.67 -7.36 -4.96
CA CYS A 44 -4.71 -6.25 -5.07
C CYS A 44 -3.56 -6.35 -4.06
N SER A 45 -3.76 -7.00 -2.91
CA SER A 45 -2.67 -7.28 -1.98
C SER A 45 -1.85 -8.50 -2.40
N SER A 46 -2.50 -9.62 -2.74
CA SER A 46 -1.78 -10.85 -3.08
C SER A 46 -1.05 -10.73 -4.41
N ALA A 47 -1.75 -10.41 -5.48
CA ALA A 47 -1.20 -10.42 -6.83
C ALA A 47 -0.32 -9.18 -7.12
N LEU A 48 -0.71 -8.00 -6.63
CA LEU A 48 -0.04 -6.74 -7.01
C LEU A 48 0.96 -6.22 -5.97
N LYS A 49 1.10 -6.88 -4.80
CA LYS A 49 2.07 -6.49 -3.76
C LYS A 49 2.91 -7.66 -3.26
N ILE A 50 2.25 -8.68 -2.72
CA ILE A 50 2.92 -9.82 -2.07
C ILE A 50 3.66 -10.67 -3.10
N ASP A 51 3.01 -11.06 -4.20
CA ASP A 51 3.66 -11.87 -5.25
C ASP A 51 4.80 -11.09 -5.89
N VAL A 52 4.60 -9.80 -6.22
CA VAL A 52 5.66 -8.93 -6.77
C VAL A 52 6.89 -8.89 -5.83
N GLY A 53 6.68 -8.71 -4.52
CA GLY A 53 7.76 -8.77 -3.53
C GLY A 53 8.45 -10.15 -3.47
N ARG A 54 7.69 -11.25 -3.54
CA ARG A 54 8.29 -12.60 -3.64
C ARG A 54 9.11 -12.77 -4.90
N ARG A 55 8.70 -12.18 -6.02
CA ARG A 55 9.40 -12.29 -7.30
C ARG A 55 10.74 -11.58 -7.25
N ALA A 56 10.82 -10.45 -6.56
CA ALA A 56 12.08 -9.79 -6.27
C ALA A 56 13.06 -10.73 -5.52
N LEU A 57 12.59 -11.54 -4.56
CA LEU A 57 13.44 -12.49 -3.84
C LEU A 57 13.78 -13.76 -4.63
N THR A 58 12.93 -14.17 -5.58
CA THR A 58 13.03 -15.48 -6.23
C THR A 58 13.63 -15.47 -7.63
N ASN A 59 13.73 -14.31 -8.27
CA ASN A 59 14.24 -14.15 -9.64
C ASN A 59 15.62 -13.49 -9.74
N GLN A 60 16.38 -13.39 -8.63
CA GLN A 60 17.71 -12.80 -8.63
C GLN A 60 18.76 -13.84 -8.24
N ARG A 61 19.68 -14.17 -9.17
CA ARG A 61 20.76 -15.15 -8.93
C ARG A 61 21.70 -14.75 -7.79
N ARG A 62 21.80 -13.46 -7.46
CA ARG A 62 22.62 -12.96 -6.35
C ARG A 62 22.23 -13.53 -4.98
N PHE A 63 21.03 -14.10 -4.85
CA PHE A 63 20.54 -14.74 -3.63
C PHE A 63 20.82 -16.25 -3.58
N ASP A 64 21.28 -16.86 -4.68
CA ASP A 64 21.55 -18.29 -4.71
C ASP A 64 22.77 -18.64 -3.83
N GLY A 65 22.63 -19.67 -3.00
CA GLY A 65 23.63 -20.10 -2.02
C GLY A 65 23.86 -19.11 -0.88
N LYS A 66 23.02 -18.05 -0.75
CA LYS A 66 23.13 -17.04 0.30
C LYS A 66 22.06 -17.20 1.37
N LYS A 67 22.34 -16.62 2.54
CA LYS A 67 21.37 -16.36 3.60
C LYS A 67 20.86 -14.93 3.43
N VAL A 68 19.56 -14.76 3.24
CA VAL A 68 18.91 -13.48 2.98
C VAL A 68 17.96 -13.17 4.14
N LEU A 69 18.09 -11.98 4.71
CA LEU A 69 17.16 -11.49 5.73
C LEU A 69 16.16 -10.54 5.10
N PHE A 70 14.88 -10.88 5.13
CA PHE A 70 13.78 -10.05 4.65
C PHE A 70 13.15 -9.29 5.82
N ILE A 71 13.42 -8.00 5.90
CA ILE A 71 13.03 -7.15 7.04
C ILE A 71 11.70 -6.47 6.73
N THR A 72 10.71 -6.59 7.63
CA THR A 72 9.41 -5.91 7.51
C THR A 72 9.04 -5.16 8.78
N GLY A 73 8.26 -4.09 8.63
CA GLY A 73 7.80 -3.24 9.74
C GLY A 73 6.45 -3.65 10.35
N GLU A 74 6.08 -4.93 10.25
CA GLU A 74 4.77 -5.41 10.75
C GLU A 74 4.77 -5.45 12.28
N ARG A 75 3.65 -5.01 12.89
CA ARG A 75 3.45 -4.95 14.34
C ARG A 75 2.20 -5.74 14.74
N ARG A 76 2.21 -6.36 15.93
CA ARG A 76 1.02 -7.06 16.46
C ARG A 76 -0.15 -6.10 16.69
N ALA A 77 0.15 -4.88 17.11
CA ALA A 77 -0.84 -3.85 17.42
C ALA A 77 -1.69 -3.40 16.20
N GLU A 78 -1.30 -3.74 14.97
CA GLU A 78 -2.00 -3.27 13.76
C GLU A 78 -3.28 -4.05 13.45
N SER A 79 -3.40 -5.30 13.90
CA SER A 79 -4.64 -6.08 13.77
C SER A 79 -4.60 -7.37 14.59
N SER A 80 -5.76 -7.89 15.00
CA SER A 80 -5.89 -9.20 15.65
C SER A 80 -5.25 -10.35 14.85
N ASN A 81 -5.32 -10.30 13.52
CA ASN A 81 -4.71 -11.31 12.65
C ASN A 81 -3.17 -11.36 12.73
N ARG A 82 -2.52 -10.31 13.26
CA ARG A 82 -1.06 -10.26 13.45
C ARG A 82 -0.63 -10.72 14.83
N PHE A 83 -1.57 -11.05 15.72
CA PHE A 83 -1.29 -11.43 17.10
C PHE A 83 -0.39 -12.66 17.22
N ASN A 84 -0.38 -13.57 16.24
CA ASN A 84 0.44 -14.79 16.27
C ASN A 84 1.72 -14.71 15.41
N TYR A 85 2.09 -13.54 14.89
CA TYR A 85 3.30 -13.42 14.05
C TYR A 85 4.56 -13.76 14.85
N LEU A 86 5.53 -14.42 14.24
CA LEU A 86 6.83 -14.63 14.88
C LEU A 86 7.75 -13.47 14.55
N GLN A 87 8.62 -13.10 15.50
CA GLN A 87 9.60 -12.03 15.25
C GLN A 87 10.61 -12.45 14.17
N LEU A 88 10.97 -13.74 14.15
CA LEU A 88 11.84 -14.37 13.17
C LEU A 88 11.23 -15.71 12.73
N GLU A 89 11.09 -15.93 11.43
CA GLU A 89 10.60 -17.19 10.87
C GLU A 89 11.15 -17.41 9.45
N PRO A 90 11.22 -18.67 8.95
CA PRO A 90 11.53 -18.91 7.55
C PRO A 90 10.54 -18.20 6.64
N HIS A 91 11.03 -17.38 5.71
CA HIS A 91 10.17 -16.73 4.73
C HIS A 91 9.67 -17.75 3.71
N THR A 92 8.43 -17.57 3.23
CA THR A 92 7.80 -18.47 2.23
C THR A 92 8.58 -18.65 0.92
N SER A 93 9.56 -17.78 0.64
CA SER A 93 10.41 -17.85 -0.55
C SER A 93 11.74 -18.59 -0.33
N SER A 94 12.01 -19.04 0.90
CA SER A 94 13.14 -19.92 1.24
C SER A 94 13.01 -21.28 0.53
N CYS A 95 14.12 -21.80 0.01
CA CYS A 95 14.18 -23.12 -0.62
C CYS A 95 15.61 -23.67 -0.63
N LYS A 96 15.84 -24.86 -1.21
CA LYS A 96 17.19 -25.47 -1.29
C LYS A 96 18.25 -24.58 -1.97
N LYS A 97 17.84 -23.67 -2.87
CA LYS A 97 18.75 -22.77 -3.59
C LYS A 97 19.08 -21.49 -2.81
N ARG A 98 18.23 -21.06 -1.88
CA ARG A 98 18.37 -19.79 -1.14
C ARG A 98 17.70 -19.92 0.23
N GLN A 99 18.41 -19.54 1.28
CA GLN A 99 17.81 -19.43 2.59
C GLN A 99 17.27 -18.01 2.74
N VAL A 100 15.97 -17.87 3.03
CA VAL A 100 15.36 -16.57 3.31
C VAL A 100 14.63 -16.63 4.64
N ASP A 101 14.99 -15.74 5.54
CA ASP A 101 14.34 -15.59 6.86
C ASP A 101 13.63 -14.23 6.90
N ALA A 102 12.41 -14.19 7.43
CA ALA A 102 11.64 -12.97 7.65
C ALA A 102 11.86 -12.46 9.07
N TRP A 103 12.24 -11.19 9.22
CA TRP A 103 12.49 -10.57 10.52
C TRP A 103 11.68 -9.28 10.69
N ARG A 104 11.02 -9.16 11.85
CA ARG A 104 10.12 -8.06 12.21
C ARG A 104 10.68 -7.30 13.43
N PRO A 105 11.63 -6.38 13.23
CA PRO A 105 12.36 -5.74 14.34
C PRO A 105 11.46 -4.95 15.30
N VAL A 106 10.33 -4.44 14.81
CA VAL A 106 9.39 -3.60 15.56
C VAL A 106 8.10 -4.33 15.94
N LEU A 107 8.10 -5.67 15.94
CA LEU A 107 6.87 -6.46 16.07
C LEU A 107 6.01 -6.11 17.30
N GLU A 108 6.67 -5.82 18.42
CA GLU A 108 6.02 -5.49 19.70
C GLU A 108 5.88 -3.98 19.93
N TRP A 109 6.23 -3.14 18.96
CA TRP A 109 6.16 -1.68 19.14
C TRP A 109 4.73 -1.16 19.07
N SER A 110 4.42 -0.21 19.95
CA SER A 110 3.20 0.58 19.90
C SER A 110 3.22 1.58 18.72
N GLU A 111 2.09 2.22 18.42
CA GLU A 111 2.06 3.29 17.40
C GLU A 111 2.86 4.51 17.87
N GLU A 112 2.79 4.82 19.16
CA GLU A 112 3.50 5.91 19.82
C GLU A 112 5.02 5.75 19.66
N GLN A 113 5.56 4.56 19.94
CA GLN A 113 6.99 4.27 19.77
C GLN A 113 7.46 4.46 18.32
N VAL A 114 6.61 4.16 17.34
CA VAL A 114 6.91 4.42 15.92
C VAL A 114 6.99 5.92 15.66
N TRP A 115 6.05 6.72 16.14
CA TRP A 115 6.12 8.17 15.95
C TRP A 115 7.30 8.80 16.70
N GLU A 116 7.59 8.36 17.92
CA GLU A 116 8.72 8.81 18.72
C GLU A 116 10.06 8.54 18.04
N ILE A 117 10.26 7.33 17.47
CA ILE A 117 11.54 7.04 16.78
C ILE A 117 11.69 7.87 15.51
N LEU A 118 10.60 8.09 14.76
CA LEU A 118 10.61 8.89 13.55
C LEU A 118 10.94 10.35 13.90
N ALA A 119 10.34 10.88 14.97
CA ALA A 119 10.62 12.22 15.48
C ALA A 119 12.07 12.36 15.96
N LYS A 120 12.55 11.42 16.77
CA LYS A 120 13.92 11.38 17.31
C LYS A 120 14.96 11.46 16.21
N HIS A 121 14.74 10.75 15.11
CA HIS A 121 15.66 10.71 13.97
C HIS A 121 15.29 11.68 12.83
N ARG A 122 14.32 12.58 13.04
CA ARG A 122 13.86 13.55 12.04
C ARG A 122 13.49 12.91 10.70
N VAL A 123 12.95 11.69 10.74
CA VAL A 123 12.46 10.99 9.55
C VAL A 123 11.18 11.69 9.10
N THR A 124 11.18 12.15 7.85
CA THR A 124 10.02 12.84 7.27
C THR A 124 8.83 11.89 7.23
N ALA A 125 7.70 12.34 7.77
CA ALA A 125 6.48 11.56 7.78
C ALA A 125 6.06 11.19 6.34
N PRO A 126 5.57 9.96 6.09
CA PRO A 126 5.13 9.57 4.76
C PRO A 126 4.02 10.48 4.23
N VAL A 127 4.07 10.82 2.94
CA VAL A 127 3.13 11.75 2.28
C VAL A 127 1.66 11.49 2.64
N PRO A 128 1.11 10.26 2.60
CA PRO A 128 -0.28 10.04 2.98
C PRO A 128 -0.63 10.56 4.39
N TYR A 129 0.25 10.33 5.38
CA TYR A 129 0.04 10.80 6.75
C TYR A 129 0.13 12.33 6.84
N ARG A 130 1.04 12.96 6.10
CA ARG A 130 1.13 14.44 6.00
C ARG A 130 -0.16 15.04 5.43
N LEU A 131 -0.81 14.35 4.50
CA LEU A 131 -2.09 14.75 3.91
C LEU A 131 -3.32 14.37 4.75
N GLY A 132 -3.13 13.77 5.93
CA GLY A 132 -4.21 13.42 6.85
C GLY A 132 -4.75 11.98 6.74
N TRP A 133 -4.18 11.13 5.89
CA TRP A 133 -4.57 9.71 5.83
C TRP A 133 -3.99 8.95 7.02
N GLY A 134 -4.80 8.13 7.67
CA GLY A 134 -4.35 7.21 8.74
C GLY A 134 -3.55 6.00 8.26
N ARG A 135 -3.37 5.83 6.94
CA ARG A 135 -2.71 4.67 6.35
C ARG A 135 -2.03 5.02 5.03
N SER A 136 -0.85 4.46 4.83
CA SER A 136 -0.19 4.47 3.51
C SER A 136 -0.71 3.30 2.66
N SER A 137 -1.43 3.60 1.59
CA SER A 137 -2.03 2.62 0.66
C SER A 137 -2.14 3.24 -0.73
N CYS A 138 -2.73 2.50 -1.68
CA CYS A 138 -3.02 3.07 -3.00
C CYS A 138 -4.00 4.25 -2.84
N LEU A 139 -3.87 5.30 -3.67
CA LEU A 139 -4.68 6.52 -3.57
C LEU A 139 -6.19 6.22 -3.56
N THR A 140 -6.67 5.37 -4.47
CA THR A 140 -8.07 4.93 -4.57
C THR A 140 -8.30 3.56 -3.92
N CYS A 141 -7.74 3.36 -2.72
CA CYS A 141 -7.86 2.09 -2.00
C CYS A 141 -9.32 1.73 -1.73
N ILE A 142 -9.63 0.44 -1.86
CA ILE A 142 -10.95 -0.12 -1.51
C ILE A 142 -11.34 0.11 -0.04
N TYR A 143 -10.38 0.45 0.82
CA TYR A 143 -10.58 0.76 2.23
C TYR A 143 -10.69 2.26 2.51
N ASN A 144 -10.73 3.13 1.50
CA ASN A 144 -10.93 4.55 1.76
C ASN A 144 -12.28 4.80 2.43
N SER A 145 -12.30 5.64 3.46
CA SER A 145 -13.53 6.12 4.07
C SER A 145 -14.23 7.12 3.14
N ALA A 146 -15.48 7.44 3.47
CA ALA A 146 -16.27 8.42 2.74
C ALA A 146 -15.61 9.81 2.74
N ARG A 147 -15.00 10.21 3.87
CA ARG A 147 -14.20 11.44 3.99
C ARG A 147 -12.96 11.41 3.08
N ILE A 148 -12.25 10.29 3.01
CA ILE A 148 -11.12 10.14 2.09
C ILE A 148 -11.57 10.24 0.63
N TRP A 149 -12.72 9.65 0.26
CA TRP A 149 -13.27 9.85 -1.09
C TRP A 149 -13.64 11.30 -1.37
N ALA A 150 -14.18 12.04 -0.40
CA ALA A 150 -14.41 13.48 -0.53
C ALA A 150 -13.11 14.27 -0.71
N THR A 151 -12.05 13.93 0.04
CA THR A 151 -10.73 14.54 -0.16
C THR A 151 -10.16 14.23 -1.56
N ILE A 152 -10.32 12.98 -2.05
CA ILE A 152 -9.90 12.62 -3.42
C ILE A 152 -10.72 13.38 -4.45
N LYS A 153 -12.03 13.54 -4.26
CA LYS A 153 -12.88 14.33 -5.16
C LYS A 153 -12.43 15.77 -5.26
N HIS A 154 -12.00 16.35 -4.14
CA HIS A 154 -11.57 17.74 -4.08
C HIS A 154 -10.17 17.96 -4.69
N TYR A 155 -9.18 17.17 -4.30
CA TYR A 155 -7.77 17.39 -4.69
C TYR A 155 -7.30 16.56 -5.89
N PHE A 156 -7.97 15.44 -6.21
CA PHE A 156 -7.60 14.52 -7.31
C PHE A 156 -8.84 14.11 -8.12
N PRO A 157 -9.61 15.06 -8.67
CA PRO A 157 -10.90 14.80 -9.30
C PRO A 157 -10.79 13.78 -10.45
N GLU A 158 -9.71 13.79 -11.22
CA GLU A 158 -9.49 12.83 -12.31
C GLU A 158 -9.45 11.38 -11.81
N ARG A 159 -8.96 11.15 -10.59
CA ARG A 159 -8.86 9.81 -9.98
C ARG A 159 -10.23 9.29 -9.56
N ILE A 160 -11.08 10.13 -8.96
CA ILE A 160 -12.42 9.68 -8.57
C ILE A 160 -13.31 9.44 -9.80
N HIS A 161 -13.23 10.28 -10.83
CA HIS A 161 -13.99 10.08 -12.06
C HIS A 161 -13.52 8.81 -12.81
N ALA A 162 -12.21 8.53 -12.81
CA ALA A 162 -11.72 7.26 -13.35
C ALA A 162 -12.31 6.05 -12.61
N MET A 163 -12.43 6.11 -11.27
CA MET A 163 -13.07 5.05 -10.49
C MET A 163 -14.56 4.93 -10.79
N ALA A 164 -15.31 6.03 -10.82
CA ALA A 164 -16.73 6.02 -11.16
C ALA A 164 -16.97 5.43 -12.57
N ASN A 165 -16.11 5.74 -13.54
CA ASN A 165 -16.14 5.15 -14.87
C ASN A 165 -15.90 3.63 -14.85
N TYR A 166 -14.99 3.13 -14.00
CA TYR A 166 -14.85 1.69 -13.81
C TYR A 166 -16.07 1.07 -13.16
N GLU A 167 -16.69 1.72 -12.17
CA GLU A 167 -17.92 1.22 -11.53
C GLU A 167 -19.06 1.08 -12.54
N ASN A 168 -19.25 2.09 -13.39
CA ASN A 168 -20.23 2.07 -14.48
C ASN A 168 -19.95 0.95 -15.48
N ARG A 169 -18.69 0.83 -15.95
CA ARG A 169 -18.28 -0.19 -16.93
C ARG A 169 -18.37 -1.61 -16.38
N PHE A 170 -18.13 -1.79 -15.08
CA PHE A 170 -18.10 -3.11 -14.44
C PHE A 170 -19.50 -3.53 -13.96
N GLY A 171 -20.44 -2.58 -13.84
CA GLY A 171 -21.78 -2.81 -13.28
C GLY A 171 -21.77 -3.13 -11.78
N VAL A 172 -20.66 -2.82 -11.09
CA VAL A 172 -20.46 -3.07 -9.66
C VAL A 172 -19.62 -1.96 -9.05
N THR A 173 -19.76 -1.72 -7.75
CA THR A 173 -19.04 -0.68 -7.03
C THR A 173 -17.86 -1.23 -6.22
N ILE A 174 -16.93 -0.34 -5.85
CA ILE A 174 -15.87 -0.60 -4.86
C ILE A 174 -16.50 -0.82 -3.48
N SER A 175 -17.52 -0.04 -3.13
CA SER A 175 -18.27 -0.21 -1.87
C SER A 175 -19.10 -1.49 -1.89
N ARG A 176 -19.12 -2.22 -0.77
CA ARG A 176 -20.05 -3.34 -0.59
C ARG A 176 -21.51 -2.93 -0.53
N LYS A 177 -21.78 -1.70 -0.10
CA LYS A 177 -23.13 -1.14 0.02
C LYS A 177 -23.74 -0.76 -1.33
N ARG A 178 -23.04 -1.02 -2.45
CA ARG A 178 -23.47 -0.67 -3.82
C ARG A 178 -23.66 0.83 -4.05
N ILE A 179 -22.86 1.64 -3.36
CA ILE A 179 -22.83 3.10 -3.48
C ILE A 179 -21.63 3.49 -4.34
N ASN A 180 -21.85 4.32 -5.37
CA ASN A 180 -20.77 4.82 -6.25
C ASN A 180 -19.83 5.74 -5.45
N VAL A 181 -18.56 5.80 -5.83
CA VAL A 181 -17.55 6.67 -5.18
C VAL A 181 -17.94 8.16 -5.15
N LEU A 182 -18.66 8.65 -6.16
CA LEU A 182 -19.16 10.03 -6.21
C LEU A 182 -20.24 10.28 -5.15
N ASP A 183 -21.12 9.31 -4.93
CA ASP A 183 -22.19 9.39 -3.93
C ASP A 183 -21.62 9.19 -2.51
N LEU A 184 -20.63 8.31 -2.35
CA LEU A 184 -19.90 8.14 -1.08
C LEU A 184 -19.23 9.44 -0.60
N SER A 185 -18.90 10.34 -1.51
CA SER A 185 -18.24 11.62 -1.20
C SER A 185 -19.22 12.79 -1.16
N GLN A 186 -20.50 12.55 -1.44
CA GLN A 186 -21.51 13.61 -1.48
C GLN A 186 -21.83 14.12 -0.07
N ASN A 187 -21.91 15.44 0.08
CA ASN A 187 -22.21 16.12 1.34
C ASN A 187 -21.22 15.82 2.50
N ILE A 188 -20.01 15.36 2.18
CA ILE A 188 -18.94 15.13 3.16
C ILE A 188 -17.83 16.16 2.95
N SER A 189 -17.46 16.86 4.03
CA SER A 189 -16.35 17.82 3.98
C SER A 189 -15.01 17.10 3.81
N PRO A 190 -14.18 17.49 2.83
CA PRO A 190 -12.85 16.92 2.66
C PRO A 190 -11.92 17.29 3.83
N ILE A 191 -10.81 16.56 3.96
CA ILE A 191 -9.71 16.99 4.82
C ILE A 191 -9.14 18.29 4.23
N ASN A 192 -8.97 19.32 5.06
CA ASN A 192 -8.28 20.54 4.65
C ASN A 192 -6.76 20.28 4.63
N ILE A 193 -6.18 20.11 3.45
CA ILE A 193 -4.75 19.88 3.27
C ILE A 193 -4.04 21.25 3.23
N THR A 194 -3.16 21.48 4.20
CA THR A 194 -2.31 22.69 4.28
C THR A 194 -0.86 22.43 3.86
N ASP A 195 -0.46 21.16 3.75
CA ASP A 195 0.90 20.77 3.36
C ASP A 195 1.01 20.69 1.83
N GLU A 196 1.24 21.83 1.19
CA GLU A 196 1.34 21.96 -0.27
C GLU A 196 2.50 21.14 -0.85
N GLU A 197 3.61 21.05 -0.14
CA GLU A 197 4.80 20.28 -0.56
C GLU A 197 4.46 18.78 -0.66
N ALA A 198 3.77 18.23 0.35
CA ALA A 198 3.30 16.85 0.32
C ALA A 198 2.24 16.64 -0.78
N LEU A 199 1.37 17.62 -1.02
CA LEU A 199 0.32 17.54 -2.04
C LEU A 199 0.92 17.49 -3.45
N LEU A 200 1.90 18.35 -3.73
CA LEU A 200 2.67 18.32 -4.99
C LEU A 200 3.41 16.99 -5.16
N GLN A 201 4.03 16.48 -4.09
CA GLN A 201 4.69 15.18 -4.15
C GLN A 201 3.72 14.03 -4.46
N ALA A 202 2.46 14.10 -4.00
CA ALA A 202 1.49 13.01 -4.18
C ALA A 202 1.13 12.73 -5.65
N VAL A 203 1.29 13.72 -6.54
CA VAL A 203 1.05 13.57 -7.99
C VAL A 203 2.34 13.43 -8.80
N ASN A 204 3.50 13.65 -8.19
CA ASN A 204 4.78 13.55 -8.87
C ASN A 204 5.27 12.09 -8.92
N PRO A 205 5.53 11.53 -10.12
CA PRO A 205 6.07 10.17 -10.26
C PRO A 205 7.50 10.02 -9.71
N VAL A 206 8.26 11.13 -9.61
CA VAL A 206 9.59 11.15 -9.02
C VAL A 206 9.50 11.64 -7.58
N TYR A 207 10.02 10.85 -6.64
CA TYR A 207 10.05 11.24 -5.23
C TYR A 207 11.24 12.16 -4.94
N THR A 208 10.97 13.38 -4.48
CA THR A 208 11.97 14.44 -4.28
C THR A 208 12.05 14.93 -2.82
N LEU A 209 11.12 14.53 -1.96
CA LEU A 209 11.16 14.92 -0.55
C LEU A 209 12.34 14.26 0.18
N PRO A 210 12.97 14.94 1.16
CA PRO A 210 14.01 14.34 1.97
C PRO A 210 13.46 13.19 2.83
N VAL A 211 14.25 12.13 3.00
CA VAL A 211 13.92 11.03 3.94
C VAL A 211 14.14 11.47 5.38
N ILE A 212 15.27 12.16 5.63
CA ILE A 212 15.61 12.76 6.93
C ILE A 212 15.69 14.26 6.72
N ASN A 213 14.98 15.03 7.55
CA ASN A 213 14.94 16.48 7.43
C ASN A 213 15.42 17.15 8.72
N MET A 214 16.71 17.46 8.78
CA MET A 214 17.33 18.11 9.93
C MET A 214 17.12 19.63 9.97
N SER A 215 16.65 20.25 8.87
CA SER A 215 16.50 21.70 8.78
C SER A 215 15.14 22.20 9.25
N LYS A 216 14.19 21.31 9.52
CA LYS A 216 12.85 21.65 10.01
C LYS A 216 12.57 21.00 11.35
N GLU A 217 11.74 21.65 12.16
CA GLU A 217 11.15 21.00 13.32
C GLU A 217 10.29 19.81 12.85
N TRP A 218 10.36 18.69 13.56
CA TRP A 218 9.57 17.52 13.24
C TRP A 218 8.20 17.70 13.86
N VAL A 219 7.16 17.53 13.05
CA VAL A 219 5.78 17.71 13.48
C VAL A 219 5.05 16.39 13.27
N LEU A 220 4.26 16.00 14.27
CA LEU A 220 3.37 14.85 14.18
C LEU A 220 2.38 15.10 13.04
N PRO A 221 2.34 14.25 11.99
CA PRO A 221 1.50 14.51 10.83
C PRO A 221 0.01 14.36 11.18
N GLY A 222 -0.87 15.10 10.51
CA GLY A 222 -2.31 15.07 10.79
C GLY A 222 -2.99 13.71 10.60
N GLY A 223 -2.35 12.78 9.88
CA GLY A 223 -2.81 11.40 9.73
C GLY A 223 -2.39 10.48 10.88
N ALA A 224 -1.50 10.89 11.78
CA ALA A 224 -1.10 10.06 12.93
C ALA A 224 -2.32 9.77 13.81
N TYR A 225 -2.45 8.53 14.29
CA TYR A 225 -3.60 8.05 15.07
C TYR A 225 -4.97 8.21 14.38
N ASN A 226 -5.00 8.56 13.09
CA ASN A 226 -6.26 8.71 12.38
C ASN A 226 -6.89 7.33 12.14
N ARG A 227 -8.01 7.07 12.79
CA ARG A 227 -8.77 5.82 12.72
C ARG A 227 -10.01 5.90 11.82
N GLU A 228 -10.02 6.78 10.82
CA GLU A 228 -11.06 6.87 9.78
C GLU A 228 -11.56 5.46 9.41
N LYS A 229 -12.80 5.13 9.81
CA LYS A 229 -13.36 3.80 9.60
C LYS A 229 -13.67 3.62 8.13
N CYS A 230 -13.15 2.55 7.54
CA CYS A 230 -13.60 2.09 6.23
C CYS A 230 -15.07 1.70 6.35
N GLY A 231 -15.94 2.12 5.42
CA GLY A 231 -17.40 1.90 5.49
C GLY A 231 -17.92 0.45 5.38
N SER A 232 -17.11 -0.55 5.74
CA SER A 232 -17.60 -1.89 6.09
C SER A 232 -17.99 -1.91 7.56
N ASP A 233 -19.21 -1.46 7.82
CA ASP A 233 -20.04 -2.13 8.82
C ASP A 233 -20.81 -3.22 8.08
#